data_AF-A0AA35LQR9-F1
#
_entry.id   AF-A0AA35LQR9-F1
#
_cell.length_a   1.000
_cell.length_b   1.000
_cell.length_c   1.000
_cell.angle_alpha   90.00
_cell.angle_beta   90.00
_cell.angle_gamma   90.00
#
_symmetry.space_group_name_H-M   'P 1'
#
loop_
_entity.id
_entity.type
_entity.pdbx_description
1 polymer ?
#
loop_
_entity_poly.entity_id
_entity_poly.type
_entity_poly.pdbx_seq_one_letter_code
_entity_poly.pdbx_strand_id
1 'polypeptide(L)'
;MFVAKTRRSAFIPGTCNIDALLKARGIDTLIATGTTTNICCESTMRGAMQMGYKVWFVQDGNATRDDAVHNASLLNILFFGDVVIGEEAIARIEAGLRPENPKNGGLAFEFFAVYSLECRDYPSESKSNGNHNYLLSK
;
A
#
# COMPACT_ATOMS: atom_id res chain seq x y z
N MET A 1 -1.87 12.70 5.20
CA MET A 1 -1.53 12.61 6.65
C MET A 1 -0.19 11.87 6.81
N PHE A 2 0.61 12.16 7.84
CA PHE A 2 1.84 11.40 8.13
C PHE A 2 1.72 10.63 9.45
N VAL A 3 2.06 9.34 9.43
CA VAL A 3 2.03 8.47 10.61
C VAL A 3 3.32 7.65 10.66
N ALA A 4 4.10 7.84 11.72
CA ALA A 4 5.30 7.04 11.95
C ALA A 4 4.90 5.67 12.50
N LYS A 5 5.51 4.60 11.98
CA LYS A 5 5.36 3.22 12.47
C LYS A 5 6.72 2.65 12.87
N THR A 6 6.71 1.80 13.89
CA THR A 6 7.92 1.17 14.46
C THR A 6 8.03 -0.32 14.13
N ARG A 7 7.15 -0.82 13.27
CA ARG A 7 7.12 -2.22 12.78
C ARG A 7 6.79 -2.26 11.29
N ARG A 8 7.02 -3.40 10.65
CA ARG A 8 6.74 -3.64 9.22
C ARG A 8 5.31 -3.32 8.83
N SER A 9 4.32 -3.84 9.54
CA SER A 9 2.90 -3.50 9.33
C SER A 9 2.49 -2.29 10.17
N ALA A 10 1.73 -1.37 9.57
CA ALA A 10 1.14 -0.22 10.26
C ALA A 10 -0.03 -0.60 11.17
N PHE A 11 -0.60 -1.80 11.03
CA PHE A 11 -1.77 -2.26 11.78
C PHE A 11 -1.45 -3.14 12.99
N ILE A 12 -0.16 -3.36 13.28
CA ILE A 12 0.24 -4.07 14.51
C ILE A 12 -0.06 -3.20 15.74
N PRO A 13 -0.75 -3.73 16.76
CA PRO A 13 -1.01 -2.97 17.99
C PRO A 13 0.27 -2.38 18.59
N GLY A 14 0.23 -1.10 18.96
CA GLY A 14 1.36 -0.38 19.55
C GLY A 14 2.39 0.18 18.56
N THR A 15 2.26 -0.07 17.25
CA THR A 15 3.17 0.51 16.24
C THR A 15 2.84 1.97 15.92
N CYS A 16 1.55 2.28 15.77
CA CYS A 16 1.00 3.60 15.46
C CYS A 16 -0.53 3.58 15.63
N ASN A 17 -1.19 4.72 15.42
CA ASN A 17 -2.63 4.90 15.57
C ASN A 17 -3.40 5.01 14.23
N ILE A 18 -2.87 4.43 13.14
CA ILE A 18 -3.44 4.58 11.80
C ILE A 18 -4.90 4.11 11.71
N ASP A 19 -5.25 2.97 12.33
CA ASP A 19 -6.62 2.43 12.28
C ASP A 19 -7.66 3.41 12.85
N ALA A 20 -7.36 4.02 13.99
CA ALA A 20 -8.24 5.03 14.60
C ALA A 20 -8.37 6.27 13.72
N LEU A 21 -7.26 6.71 13.10
CA LEU A 21 -7.24 7.89 12.23
C LEU A 21 -8.04 7.66 10.94
N LEU A 22 -7.95 6.48 10.34
CA LEU A 22 -8.71 6.11 9.15
C LEU A 22 -10.21 6.01 9.45
N LYS A 23 -10.58 5.33 10.55
CA LYS A 23 -11.98 5.22 10.99
C LYS A 23 -12.61 6.57 11.30
N ALA A 24 -11.88 7.48 11.97
CA ALA A 24 -12.37 8.81 12.28
C ALA A 24 -12.69 9.65 11.03
N ARG A 25 -12.09 9.30 9.88
CA ARG A 25 -12.34 9.94 8.58
C ARG A 25 -13.30 9.15 7.69
N GLY A 26 -13.84 8.02 8.17
CA GLY A 26 -14.71 7.15 7.39
C GLY A 26 -14.01 6.48 6.19
N ILE A 27 -12.68 6.36 6.22
CA ILE A 27 -11.90 5.72 5.16
C ILE A 27 -12.04 4.21 5.27
N ASP A 28 -12.36 3.55 4.16
CA ASP A 28 -12.54 2.10 4.09
C ASP A 28 -11.63 1.42 3.04
N THR A 29 -10.99 2.21 2.18
CA THR A 29 -10.17 1.75 1.06
C THR A 29 -8.79 2.37 1.12
N LEU A 30 -7.77 1.53 1.07
CA LEU A 30 -6.35 1.91 1.11
C LEU A 30 -5.66 1.57 -0.21
N ILE A 31 -4.89 2.52 -0.71
CA ILE A 31 -4.09 2.37 -1.92
C ILE A 31 -2.63 2.43 -1.51
N ALA A 32 -1.88 1.34 -1.70
CA ALA A 32 -0.50 1.20 -1.27
C ALA A 32 0.50 1.50 -2.38
N THR A 33 1.45 2.35 -2.03
CA THR A 33 2.67 2.66 -2.79
C THR A 33 3.84 2.73 -1.81
N GLY A 34 5.08 2.52 -2.27
CA GLY A 34 6.28 2.70 -1.48
C GLY A 34 7.31 1.56 -1.56
N THR A 35 8.12 1.43 -0.51
CA THR A 35 9.22 0.45 -0.45
C THR A 35 9.40 -0.01 0.99
N THR A 36 9.64 -1.29 1.27
CA THR A 36 9.85 -2.42 0.34
C THR A 36 8.54 -3.18 0.05
N THR A 37 8.32 -3.58 -1.21
CA THR A 37 7.12 -4.30 -1.70
C THR A 37 6.75 -5.48 -0.81
N ASN A 38 7.64 -6.47 -0.74
CA ASN A 38 7.43 -7.76 -0.07
C ASN A 38 7.55 -7.70 1.45
N ILE A 39 7.75 -6.51 2.01
CA ILE A 39 8.00 -6.36 3.44
C ILE A 39 7.02 -5.38 4.07
N CYS A 40 7.30 -4.08 4.05
CA CYS A 40 6.46 -3.10 4.74
C CYS A 40 5.14 -2.90 4.03
N CYS A 41 5.16 -2.86 2.69
CA CYS A 41 3.96 -2.64 1.89
C CYS A 41 3.04 -3.85 2.00
N GLU A 42 3.54 -5.05 1.70
CA GLU A 42 2.76 -6.29 1.80
C GLU A 42 2.26 -6.56 3.23
N SER A 43 3.12 -6.40 4.25
CA SER A 43 2.69 -6.63 5.64
C SER A 43 1.61 -5.64 6.07
N THR A 44 1.69 -4.38 5.64
CA THR A 44 0.67 -3.37 5.97
C THR A 44 -0.64 -3.68 5.27
N MET A 45 -0.61 -4.07 3.99
CA MET A 45 -1.83 -4.35 3.23
C MET A 45 -2.53 -5.63 3.68
N ARG A 46 -1.78 -6.67 4.04
CA ARG A 46 -2.34 -7.86 4.71
C ARG A 46 -3.02 -7.47 6.03
N GLY A 47 -2.35 -6.65 6.84
CA GLY A 47 -2.93 -6.15 8.08
C GLY A 47 -4.19 -5.31 7.86
N ALA A 48 -4.19 -4.43 6.86
CA ALA A 48 -5.34 -3.61 6.50
C ALA A 48 -6.56 -4.47 6.11
N MET A 49 -6.35 -5.46 5.24
CA MET A 49 -7.41 -6.40 4.85
C MET A 49 -7.99 -7.11 6.06
N GLN A 50 -7.14 -7.61 6.97
CA GLN A 50 -7.58 -8.27 8.20
C GLN A 50 -8.37 -7.36 9.13
N MET A 51 -8.11 -6.06 9.09
CA MET A 51 -8.87 -5.03 9.83
C MET A 51 -10.16 -4.59 9.11
N GLY A 52 -10.46 -5.14 7.93
CA GLY A 52 -11.67 -4.89 7.16
C GLY A 52 -11.57 -3.76 6.13
N TYR A 53 -10.36 -3.27 5.84
CA TYR A 53 -10.15 -2.31 4.75
C TYR A 53 -10.06 -3.02 3.40
N LYS A 54 -10.52 -2.36 2.34
CA LYS A 54 -10.20 -2.77 0.96
C LYS A 54 -8.80 -2.31 0.62
N VAL A 55 -8.09 -3.11 -0.15
CA VAL A 55 -6.69 -2.86 -0.44
C VAL A 55 -6.44 -2.91 -1.94
N TRP A 56 -5.86 -1.83 -2.46
CA TRP A 56 -5.32 -1.73 -3.80
C TRP A 56 -3.82 -1.59 -3.72
N PHE A 57 -3.12 -2.46 -4.43
CA PHE A 57 -1.67 -2.50 -4.45
C PHE A 57 -1.17 -2.06 -5.81
N VAL A 58 -0.54 -0.90 -5.86
CA VAL A 58 -0.13 -0.27 -7.12
C VAL A 58 1.20 -0.87 -7.54
N GLN A 59 1.20 -1.77 -8.53
CA GLN A 59 2.39 -2.57 -8.85
C GLN A 59 3.61 -1.71 -9.23
N ASP A 60 3.40 -0.75 -10.12
CA ASP A 60 4.37 0.27 -10.55
C ASP A 60 4.60 1.37 -9.51
N GLY A 61 3.80 1.42 -8.45
CA GLY A 61 3.97 2.32 -7.31
C GLY A 61 4.76 1.71 -6.16
N ASN A 62 5.16 0.44 -6.25
CA ASN A 62 5.91 -0.27 -5.22
C ASN A 62 7.26 -0.76 -5.75
N ALA A 63 8.25 -0.87 -4.87
CA ALA A 63 9.55 -1.39 -5.27
C ALA A 63 10.28 -2.20 -4.19
N THR A 64 11.16 -3.09 -4.63
CA THR A 64 12.08 -3.89 -3.81
C THR A 64 13.36 -4.17 -4.59
N ARG A 65 14.33 -4.87 -3.99
CA ARG A 65 15.65 -5.11 -4.61
C ARG A 65 15.59 -6.00 -5.84
N ASP A 66 14.65 -6.92 -5.90
CA ASP A 66 14.62 -7.98 -6.89
C ASP A 66 13.23 -8.13 -7.50
N ASP A 67 13.17 -8.24 -8.82
CA ASP A 67 11.92 -8.27 -9.57
C ASP A 67 11.16 -9.59 -9.34
N ALA A 68 11.85 -10.70 -9.13
CA ALA A 68 11.20 -11.96 -8.79
C ALA A 68 10.56 -11.89 -7.39
N VAL A 69 11.24 -11.24 -6.43
CA VAL A 69 10.69 -10.97 -5.09
C VAL A 69 9.51 -9.99 -5.17
N HIS A 70 9.60 -8.95 -6.01
CA HIS A 70 8.50 -8.02 -6.27
C HIS A 70 7.28 -8.76 -6.80
N ASN A 71 7.45 -9.52 -7.90
CA ASN A 71 6.37 -10.25 -8.56
C ASN A 71 5.74 -11.33 -7.68
N ALA A 72 6.54 -12.05 -6.88
CA ALA A 72 6.02 -13.00 -5.92
C ALA A 72 5.13 -12.34 -4.86
N SER A 73 5.50 -11.13 -4.42
CA SER A 73 4.68 -10.33 -3.49
C SER A 73 3.38 -9.87 -4.14
N LEU A 74 3.40 -9.43 -5.41
CA LEU A 74 2.19 -9.08 -6.15
C LEU A 74 1.22 -10.26 -6.25
N LEU A 75 1.73 -11.45 -6.60
CA LEU A 75 0.93 -12.68 -6.66
C LEU A 75 0.30 -13.01 -5.30
N ASN A 76 1.05 -12.82 -4.21
CA ASN A 76 0.54 -13.02 -2.86
C ASN A 76 -0.57 -12.02 -2.50
N ILE A 77 -0.47 -10.76 -2.94
CA ILE A 77 -1.44 -9.73 -2.64
C ILE A 77 -2.81 -10.01 -3.27
N LEU A 78 -2.88 -10.75 -4.38
CA LEU A 78 -4.15 -11.13 -5.01
C LEU A 78 -5.09 -11.91 -4.07
N PHE A 79 -4.58 -12.53 -3.00
CA PHE A 79 -5.39 -13.17 -1.98
C PHE A 79 -5.99 -12.21 -0.94
N PHE A 80 -5.49 -10.98 -0.87
CA PHE A 80 -5.86 -9.96 0.11
C PHE A 80 -6.53 -8.74 -0.51
N GLY A 81 -6.36 -8.50 -1.82
CA GLY A 81 -7.07 -7.47 -2.58
C GLY A 81 -6.58 -7.36 -4.01
N ASP A 82 -6.74 -6.17 -4.61
CA ASP A 82 -6.45 -5.97 -6.03
C ASP A 82 -5.01 -5.49 -6.24
N VAL A 83 -4.39 -5.99 -7.31
CA VAL A 83 -3.16 -5.42 -7.87
C VAL A 83 -3.54 -4.62 -9.11
N VAL A 84 -3.13 -3.36 -9.18
CA VAL A 84 -3.45 -2.42 -10.26
C VAL A 84 -2.21 -1.67 -10.72
N ILE A 85 -2.19 -1.16 -11.95
CA ILE A 85 -1.23 -0.13 -12.35
C ILE A 85 -1.67 1.25 -11.87
N GLY A 86 -0.74 2.21 -11.77
CA GLY A 86 -1.01 3.57 -11.30
C GLY A 86 -2.08 4.27 -12.13
N GLU A 87 -2.01 4.14 -13.46
CA GLU A 87 -3.00 4.73 -14.37
C GLU A 87 -4.40 4.14 -14.16
N GLU A 88 -4.49 2.82 -13.93
CA GLU A 88 -5.74 2.15 -13.63
C GLU A 88 -6.29 2.58 -12.26
N ALA A 89 -5.43 2.71 -11.25
CA ALA A 89 -5.84 3.22 -9.94
C ALA A 89 -6.44 4.62 -10.05
N ILE A 90 -5.80 5.51 -10.82
CA ILE A 90 -6.30 6.87 -11.09
C ILE A 90 -7.65 6.80 -11.81
N ALA A 91 -7.75 6.02 -12.89
CA ALA A 91 -8.99 5.89 -13.65
C ALA A 91 -10.15 5.36 -12.80
N ARG A 92 -9.91 4.36 -11.93
CA ARG A 92 -10.92 3.83 -11.01
C ARG A 92 -11.38 4.90 -10.01
N ILE A 93 -10.46 5.70 -9.46
CA ILE A 93 -10.79 6.80 -8.54
C ILE A 93 -11.65 7.86 -9.26
N GLU A 94 -11.26 8.28 -10.46
CA GLU A 94 -11.98 9.28 -11.25
C GLU A 94 -13.38 8.81 -11.66
N ALA A 95 -13.52 7.52 -12.00
CA ALA A 95 -14.81 6.90 -12.30
C ALA A 95 -15.68 6.66 -11.04
N GLY A 96 -15.17 6.93 -9.84
CA GLY A 96 -15.85 6.61 -8.59
C GLY A 96 -15.99 5.11 -8.33
N LEU A 97 -15.30 4.27 -9.11
CA LEU A 97 -15.28 2.83 -8.92
C LEU A 97 -14.51 2.51 -7.65
N ARG A 98 -15.19 1.88 -6.70
CA ARG A 98 -14.63 1.45 -5.42
C ARG A 98 -14.98 -0.02 -5.26
N PRO A 99 -14.09 -0.86 -4.69
CA PRO A 99 -14.48 -2.21 -4.35
C PRO A 99 -15.70 -2.08 -3.42
N GLU A 100 -16.72 -2.92 -3.52
CA GLU A 100 -17.89 -2.80 -2.65
C GLU A 100 -17.57 -3.34 -1.24
N ASN A 101 -18.05 -2.67 -0.18
CA ASN A 101 -17.98 -3.21 1.19
C ASN A 101 -19.38 -3.67 1.59
N PRO A 102 -19.63 -4.96 1.84
CA PRO A 102 -20.92 -5.39 2.36
C PRO A 102 -21.19 -4.91 3.80
N LYS A 103 -20.17 -4.46 4.55
CA LYS A 103 -20.30 -4.19 5.99
C LYS A 103 -20.39 -2.71 6.36
N ASN A 104 -19.83 -1.81 5.56
CA ASN A 104 -19.80 -0.38 5.86
C ASN A 104 -20.00 0.42 4.57
N GLY A 105 -21.10 1.17 4.44
CA GLY A 105 -21.38 2.05 3.30
C GLY A 105 -20.47 3.29 3.20
N GLY A 106 -19.21 3.18 3.65
CA GLY A 106 -18.21 4.25 3.63
C GLY A 106 -17.69 4.51 2.22
N LEU A 107 -17.47 5.79 1.92
CA LEU A 107 -17.18 6.32 0.59
C LEU A 107 -15.85 7.10 0.56
N ALA A 108 -14.89 6.84 1.46
CA ALA A 108 -13.65 7.61 1.53
C ALA A 108 -12.40 6.73 1.31
N PHE A 109 -11.46 7.28 0.53
CA PHE A 109 -10.17 6.68 0.22
C PHE A 109 -9.04 7.56 0.78
N GLU A 110 -7.92 6.94 1.15
CA GLU A 110 -6.68 7.66 1.46
C GLU A 110 -5.52 6.99 0.72
N PHE A 111 -4.72 7.81 0.03
CA PHE A 111 -3.45 7.36 -0.52
C PHE A 111 -2.49 7.06 0.62
N PHE A 112 -2.10 5.80 0.74
CA PHE A 112 -1.19 5.35 1.79
C PHE A 112 0.18 5.08 1.19
N ALA A 113 1.05 6.09 1.25
CA ALA A 113 2.47 5.92 0.99
C ALA A 113 3.11 5.25 2.23
N VAL A 114 3.46 3.97 2.11
CA VAL A 114 4.02 3.19 3.20
C VAL A 114 5.51 3.51 3.34
N TYR A 115 5.84 4.46 4.21
CA TYR A 115 7.22 4.71 4.62
C TYR A 115 7.47 4.11 6.01
N SER A 116 8.45 3.22 6.10
CA SER A 116 8.89 2.63 7.37
C SER A 116 10.16 3.29 7.85
N LEU A 117 10.21 3.73 9.11
CA LEU A 117 11.46 4.21 9.71
C LEU A 117 12.53 3.11 9.77
N GLU A 118 12.13 1.85 9.88
CA GLU A 118 13.03 0.67 9.81
C GLU A 118 13.65 0.45 8.41
N CYS A 119 13.09 1.07 7.36
CA CYS A 119 13.61 0.95 5.99
C CYS A 119 14.53 2.09 5.60
N ARG A 120 14.85 3.00 6.52
CA ARG A 120 15.71 4.17 6.30
C ARG A 120 17.15 3.81 5.87
N ASP A 121 17.60 2.59 6.20
CA ASP A 121 18.92 2.06 5.81
C ASP A 121 18.88 1.19 4.54
N TYR A 122 17.75 1.11 3.83
CA TYR A 122 17.66 0.32 2.60
C TYR A 122 18.22 1.13 1.42
N PRO A 123 19.21 0.60 0.67
CA PRO A 123 19.90 1.37 -0.35
C PRO A 123 18.94 1.79 -1.48
N SER A 124 18.94 3.09 -1.79
CA SER A 124 18.22 3.66 -2.93
C SER A 124 18.97 3.33 -4.23
N GLU A 125 18.72 2.17 -4.82
CA GLU A 125 19.12 1.88 -6.22
C GLU A 125 18.05 2.35 -7.20
N SER A 126 18.40 3.29 -8.08
CA SER A 126 17.57 3.63 -9.25
C SER A 126 17.58 2.46 -10.23
N LYS A 127 16.45 1.77 -10.40
CA LYS A 127 16.25 0.83 -11.50
C LYS A 127 15.38 1.46 -12.58
N SER A 128 15.92 1.54 -13.80
CA SER A 128 15.21 1.98 -15.00
C SER A 128 14.73 0.74 -15.78
N ASN A 129 13.42 0.55 -15.97
CA ASN A 129 12.88 -0.54 -16.79
C ASN A 129 12.44 -0.07 -18.18
N GLY A 130 13.32 0.58 -18.93
CA GLY A 130 13.09 0.85 -20.36
C GLY A 130 11.98 1.85 -20.72
N ASN A 131 11.08 2.23 -19.80
CA ASN A 131 10.11 3.32 -19.98
C ASN A 131 9.74 4.08 -18.70
N HIS A 132 10.10 3.58 -17.51
CA HIS A 132 9.82 4.29 -16.25
C HIS A 132 11.05 4.28 -15.32
N ASN A 133 11.38 5.48 -14.82
CA ASN A 133 12.37 5.67 -13.76
C ASN A 133 11.62 5.74 -12.43
N TYR A 134 11.70 4.68 -11.62
CA TYR A 134 11.15 4.72 -10.26
C TYR A 134 12.23 5.21 -9.29
N LEU A 135 12.00 6.38 -8.71
CA LEU A 135 12.80 6.87 -7.60
C LEU A 135 12.44 6.08 -6.34
N LEU A 136 13.34 5.22 -5.89
CA LEU A 136 13.34 4.72 -4.52
C LEU A 136 13.54 5.94 -3.61
N SER A 137 12.44 6.47 -3.09
CA SER A 137 12.47 7.73 -2.35
C SER A 137 13.18 7.55 -0.99
N LYS A 138 13.89 8.62 -0.59
CA LYS A 138 14.78 8.73 0.56
C LYS A 138 14.11 8.51 1.92
#